data_AF-A0A6C1NNC6-F1
#
_entry.id   AF-A0A6C1NNC6-F1
#
_cell.length_a   1.000
_cell.length_b   1.000
_cell.length_c   1.000
_cell.angle_alpha   90.00
_cell.angle_beta   90.00
_cell.angle_gamma   90.00
#
_symmetry.space_group_name_H-M   'P 1'
#
loop_
_entity.id
_entity.type
_entity.pdbx_description
1 polymer ?
#
loop_
_entity_poly.entity_id
_entity_poly.type
_entity_poly.pdbx_seq_one_letter_code
_entity_poly.pdbx_strand_id
1 'polypeptide(L)'
;MDTLPDALSRTLLFAVVLVLAGSVAWRAFLCPRLKVGGQAEISGDTWARMERRSGLVALLAAVLLLPALLLRLWTQVREFRDPFVPFSEDLAFILRDTFWGTAWTGQLALALLLPPLFLLVVRGAGSSPPGSGRRPADLAEGESPLAEWPGPWLATGAGVALLALGLSLQSHAMSMSPAARPLGLTLDWAHQMAAGAWVGTIVMVLAASPAPTDPGGPPRSRLLALQFQAFRPLAMVAVALMVFAGTILASGHMAGPADLWTTEWGRTLSAKVAVALAAVGVGAWNAQRGVPGLVRTGRSAPLSRAVALELGLALLVLVLTALQVTPPQPPRGH
;
A
#
# COMPACT_ATOMS: atom_id res chain seq x y z
N MET A 1 -13.14 -18.81 18.82
CA MET A 1 -12.38 -19.82 18.05
C MET A 1 -12.40 -19.55 16.54
N ASP A 2 -12.69 -18.33 16.07
CA ASP A 2 -12.79 -18.01 14.62
C ASP A 2 -11.79 -16.93 14.17
N THR A 3 -10.55 -16.96 14.65
CA THR A 3 -9.57 -15.90 14.37
C THR A 3 -8.97 -15.95 12.97
N LEU A 4 -8.94 -17.14 12.33
CA LEU A 4 -8.29 -17.31 11.03
C LEU A 4 -9.05 -16.64 9.87
N PRO A 5 -10.38 -16.82 9.70
CA PRO A 5 -11.13 -16.14 8.64
C PRO A 5 -11.06 -14.61 8.76
N ASP A 6 -11.09 -14.10 9.99
CA ASP A 6 -11.05 -12.66 10.26
C ASP A 6 -9.64 -12.08 10.01
N ALA A 7 -8.59 -12.83 10.36
CA ALA A 7 -7.23 -12.46 10.02
C ALA A 7 -7.00 -12.47 8.50
N LEU A 8 -7.57 -13.44 7.78
CA LEU A 8 -7.48 -13.53 6.33
C LEU A 8 -8.20 -12.36 5.63
N SER A 9 -9.40 -11.98 6.10
CA SER A 9 -10.13 -10.85 5.52
C SER A 9 -9.39 -9.52 5.69
N ARG A 10 -8.82 -9.28 6.87
CA ARG A 10 -7.98 -8.10 7.17
C ARG A 10 -6.70 -8.09 6.35
N THR A 11 -6.03 -9.23 6.25
CA THR A 11 -4.82 -9.39 5.43
C THR A 11 -5.11 -9.08 3.96
N LEU A 12 -6.21 -9.61 3.42
CA LEU A 12 -6.65 -9.33 2.05
C LEU A 12 -6.88 -7.83 1.83
N LEU A 13 -7.63 -7.18 2.72
CA LEU A 13 -7.90 -5.74 2.63
C LEU A 13 -6.61 -4.92 2.62
N PHE A 14 -5.68 -5.19 3.56
CA PHE A 14 -4.40 -4.49 3.62
C PHE A 14 -3.55 -4.74 2.37
N ALA A 15 -3.50 -5.99 1.88
CA ALA A 15 -2.76 -6.32 0.66
C ALA A 15 -3.31 -5.55 -0.55
N VAL A 16 -4.63 -5.49 -0.72
CA VAL A 16 -5.28 -4.71 -1.79
C VAL A 16 -4.90 -3.23 -1.69
N VAL A 17 -5.00 -2.62 -0.50
CA VAL A 17 -4.68 -1.21 -0.29
C VAL A 17 -3.21 -0.91 -0.59
N LEU A 18 -2.29 -1.80 -0.20
CA LEU A 18 -0.88 -1.66 -0.54
C LEU A 18 -0.64 -1.67 -2.04
N VAL A 19 -1.27 -2.59 -2.78
CA VAL A 19 -1.14 -2.67 -4.24
C VAL A 19 -1.69 -1.40 -4.90
N LEU A 20 -2.84 -0.90 -4.45
CA LEU A 20 -3.44 0.34 -4.95
C LEU A 20 -2.54 1.56 -4.69
N ALA A 21 -2.07 1.74 -3.45
CA ALA A 21 -1.13 2.82 -3.09
C ALA A 21 0.20 2.70 -3.84
N GLY A 22 0.68 1.47 -4.03
CA GLY A 22 1.86 1.18 -4.81
C GLY A 22 1.75 1.54 -6.30
N SER A 23 0.56 1.39 -6.89
CA SER A 23 0.28 1.79 -8.27
C SER A 23 0.37 3.31 -8.45
N VAL A 24 -0.18 4.06 -7.51
CA VAL A 24 -0.12 5.52 -7.49
C VAL A 24 1.32 5.96 -7.25
N ALA A 25 2.04 5.37 -6.29
CA ALA A 25 3.43 5.70 -6.01
C ALA A 25 4.38 5.36 -7.17
N TRP A 26 4.15 4.22 -7.84
CA TRP A 26 4.88 3.84 -9.05
C TRP A 26 4.71 4.91 -10.13
N ARG A 27 3.47 5.34 -10.40
CA ARG A 27 3.18 6.40 -11.37
C ARG A 27 3.73 7.78 -10.94
N ALA A 28 3.62 8.12 -9.66
CA ALA A 28 3.96 9.43 -9.12
C ALA A 28 5.45 9.69 -9.01
N PHE A 29 6.20 8.68 -8.59
CA PHE A 29 7.58 8.87 -8.13
C PHE A 29 8.58 8.03 -8.90
N LEU A 30 8.22 6.80 -9.29
CA LEU A 30 9.12 5.91 -10.02
C LEU A 30 9.13 6.24 -11.51
N CYS A 31 7.96 6.34 -12.13
CA CYS A 31 7.78 6.65 -13.56
C CYS A 31 8.50 7.94 -14.02
N PRO A 32 8.44 9.08 -13.29
CA PRO A 32 9.21 10.26 -13.66
C PRO A 32 10.72 9.99 -13.65
N ARG A 33 11.24 9.29 -12.64
CA ARG A 33 12.67 8.96 -12.53
C ARG A 33 13.13 8.05 -13.68
N LEU A 34 12.29 7.10 -14.09
CA LEU A 34 12.52 6.30 -15.30
C LEU A 34 12.55 7.16 -16.56
N LYS A 35 11.66 8.15 -16.67
CA LYS A 35 11.65 9.06 -17.81
C LYS A 35 12.96 9.84 -17.90
N VAL A 36 13.43 10.47 -16.82
CA VAL A 36 14.69 11.23 -16.90
C VAL A 36 15.94 10.35 -17.02
N GLY A 37 16.02 9.25 -16.28
CA GLY A 37 17.20 8.37 -16.30
C GLY A 37 17.22 7.35 -17.44
N GLY A 38 16.09 7.07 -18.07
CA GLY A 38 15.90 6.01 -19.07
C GLY A 38 15.22 6.46 -20.36
N GLN A 39 15.07 7.77 -20.59
CA GLN A 39 14.40 8.35 -21.76
C GLN A 39 14.99 7.89 -23.10
N ALA A 40 16.30 7.68 -23.16
CA ALA A 40 16.97 7.18 -24.37
C ALA A 40 16.74 5.67 -24.61
N GLU A 41 16.24 4.93 -23.61
CA GLU A 41 16.21 3.47 -23.62
C GLU A 41 14.80 2.84 -23.67
N ILE A 42 13.75 3.60 -23.31
CA ILE A 42 12.37 3.09 -23.23
C ILE A 42 11.53 3.67 -24.37
N SER A 43 11.15 2.83 -25.34
CA SER A 43 10.25 3.22 -26.43
C SER A 43 8.83 3.54 -25.94
N GLY A 44 8.09 4.37 -26.67
CA GLY A 44 6.69 4.71 -26.37
C GLY A 44 5.79 3.47 -26.23
N ASP A 45 5.96 2.47 -27.09
CA ASP A 45 5.22 1.21 -26.98
C ASP A 45 5.55 0.43 -25.72
N THR A 46 6.82 0.43 -25.30
CA THR A 46 7.25 -0.22 -24.06
C THR A 46 6.62 0.49 -22.87
N TRP A 47 6.59 1.83 -22.90
CA TRP A 47 5.94 2.64 -21.89
C TRP A 47 4.44 2.31 -21.77
N ALA A 48 3.72 2.29 -22.89
CA ALA A 48 2.31 1.95 -22.94
C ALA A 48 2.04 0.54 -22.38
N ARG A 49 2.89 -0.44 -22.71
CA ARG A 49 2.80 -1.81 -22.17
C ARG A 49 3.02 -1.85 -20.65
N MET A 50 4.02 -1.13 -20.14
CA MET A 50 4.30 -1.04 -18.71
C MET A 50 3.09 -0.46 -17.96
N GLU A 51 2.59 0.68 -18.44
CA GLU A 51 1.43 1.35 -17.85
C GLU A 51 0.18 0.47 -17.90
N ARG A 52 -0.08 -0.20 -19.03
CA ARG A 52 -1.22 -1.11 -19.17
C ARG A 52 -1.14 -2.28 -18.20
N ARG A 53 0.03 -2.91 -18.03
CA ARG A 53 0.21 -4.05 -17.12
C ARG A 53 0.07 -3.63 -15.66
N SER A 54 0.68 -2.52 -15.26
CA SER A 54 0.50 -1.94 -13.92
C SER A 54 -0.96 -1.58 -13.66
N GLY A 55 -1.62 -0.94 -14.63
CA GLY A 55 -3.04 -0.61 -14.57
C GLY A 55 -3.95 -1.84 -14.45
N LEU A 56 -3.64 -2.94 -15.12
CA LEU A 56 -4.39 -4.20 -15.01
C LEU A 56 -4.26 -4.83 -13.61
N VAL A 57 -3.05 -4.83 -13.03
CA VAL A 57 -2.86 -5.32 -11.66
C VAL A 57 -3.58 -4.43 -10.64
N ALA A 58 -3.53 -3.11 -10.81
CA ALA A 58 -4.26 -2.18 -9.98
C ALA A 58 -5.79 -2.32 -10.14
N LEU A 59 -6.29 -2.57 -11.36
CA LEU A 59 -7.69 -2.87 -11.63
C LEU A 59 -8.14 -4.15 -10.91
N LEU A 60 -7.36 -5.23 -10.99
CA LEU A 60 -7.65 -6.47 -10.28
C LEU A 60 -7.70 -6.24 -8.76
N ALA A 61 -6.74 -5.49 -8.21
CA ALA A 61 -6.76 -5.11 -6.80
C ALA A 61 -8.01 -4.28 -6.45
N ALA A 62 -8.39 -3.32 -7.30
CA ALA A 62 -9.59 -2.52 -7.11
C ALA A 62 -10.87 -3.36 -7.14
N VAL A 63 -10.95 -4.36 -8.01
CA VAL A 63 -12.09 -5.31 -8.05
C VAL A 63 -12.12 -6.17 -6.78
N LEU A 64 -10.95 -6.61 -6.29
CA LEU A 64 -10.84 -7.37 -5.03
C LEU A 64 -11.15 -6.54 -3.77
N LEU A 65 -11.19 -5.21 -3.88
CA LEU A 65 -11.55 -4.34 -2.75
C LEU A 65 -13.00 -4.57 -2.30
N LEU A 66 -13.93 -4.77 -3.25
CA LEU A 66 -15.34 -4.99 -2.91
C LEU A 66 -15.55 -6.24 -2.04
N PRO A 67 -15.13 -7.47 -2.44
CA PRO A 67 -15.26 -8.63 -1.57
C PRO A 67 -14.47 -8.48 -0.27
N ALA A 68 -13.32 -7.81 -0.26
CA ALA A 68 -12.57 -7.54 0.99
C ALA A 68 -13.38 -6.66 1.97
N LEU A 69 -14.06 -5.62 1.48
CA LEU A 69 -14.92 -4.76 2.30
C LEU A 69 -16.20 -5.45 2.75
N LEU A 70 -16.79 -6.31 1.92
CA LEU A 70 -17.95 -7.13 2.29
C LEU A 70 -17.60 -8.15 3.38
N LEU A 71 -16.43 -8.80 3.27
CA LEU A 71 -15.92 -9.67 4.32
C LEU A 71 -15.67 -8.89 5.62
N ARG A 72 -15.14 -7.66 5.53
CA ARG A 72 -14.96 -6.78 6.70
C ARG A 72 -16.29 -6.38 7.35
N LEU A 73 -17.33 -6.11 6.56
CA LEU A 73 -18.68 -5.88 7.09
C LEU A 73 -19.22 -7.13 7.77
N TRP A 74 -19.04 -8.29 7.15
CA TRP A 74 -19.46 -9.55 7.73
C TRP A 74 -18.79 -9.81 9.09
N THR A 75 -17.48 -9.60 9.22
CA THR A 75 -16.80 -9.73 10.51
C THR A 75 -17.34 -8.75 11.55
N GLN A 76 -17.60 -7.50 11.15
CA GLN A 76 -18.15 -6.49 12.06
C GLN A 76 -19.55 -6.86 12.56
N VAL A 77 -20.43 -7.32 11.68
CA VAL A 77 -21.80 -7.72 12.04
C VAL A 77 -21.77 -8.94 12.97
N ARG A 78 -20.87 -9.91 12.73
CA ARG A 78 -20.70 -11.07 13.61
C ARG A 78 -20.24 -10.68 15.02
N GLU A 79 -19.36 -9.71 15.14
CA GLU A 79 -18.86 -9.22 16.43
C GLU A 79 -19.96 -8.53 17.26
N PHE A 80 -20.92 -7.86 16.61
CA PHE A 80 -22.01 -7.12 17.26
C PHE A 80 -23.34 -7.88 17.34
N ARG A 81 -23.37 -9.14 16.87
CA ARG A 81 -24.61 -9.88 16.70
C ARG A 81 -25.32 -10.16 18.03
N ASP A 82 -26.52 -9.63 18.19
CA ASP A 82 -27.42 -10.03 19.29
C ASP A 82 -28.37 -11.15 18.82
N PRO A 83 -28.37 -12.34 19.45
CA PRO A 83 -29.26 -13.45 19.09
C PRO A 83 -30.75 -13.13 19.18
N PHE A 84 -31.14 -12.11 19.96
CA PHE A 84 -32.54 -11.80 20.28
C PHE A 84 -33.17 -10.73 19.37
N VAL A 85 -32.38 -10.03 18.55
CA VAL A 85 -32.88 -9.01 17.60
C VAL A 85 -32.77 -9.50 16.15
N PRO A 86 -33.65 -9.10 15.22
CA PRO A 86 -33.51 -9.43 13.80
C PRO A 86 -32.16 -8.99 13.21
N PHE A 87 -31.59 -9.80 12.30
CA PHE A 87 -30.32 -9.49 11.63
C PHE A 87 -30.34 -8.13 10.90
N SER A 88 -31.49 -7.76 10.32
CA SER A 88 -31.67 -6.47 9.64
C SER A 88 -31.55 -5.27 10.58
N GLU A 89 -31.89 -5.43 11.86
CA GLU A 89 -31.80 -4.35 12.85
C GLU A 89 -30.35 -4.09 13.22
N ASP A 90 -29.57 -5.14 13.54
CA ASP A 90 -28.12 -5.02 13.79
C ASP A 90 -27.40 -4.42 12.59
N LEU A 91 -27.72 -4.88 11.38
CA LEU A 91 -27.12 -4.38 10.16
C LEU A 91 -27.48 -2.90 9.92
N ALA A 92 -28.74 -2.53 10.14
CA ALA A 92 -29.18 -1.14 10.00
C ALA A 92 -28.49 -0.23 11.01
N PHE A 93 -28.40 -0.65 12.27
CA PHE A 93 -27.72 0.06 13.33
C PHE A 93 -26.24 0.28 12.97
N ILE A 94 -25.52 -0.78 12.63
CA ILE A 94 -24.08 -0.69 12.26
C ILE A 94 -23.88 0.26 11.07
N LEU A 95 -24.70 0.15 10.02
CA LEU A 95 -24.50 0.93 8.80
C LEU A 95 -24.94 2.39 8.91
N ARG A 96 -26.00 2.67 9.68
CA ARG A 96 -26.65 4.00 9.69
C ARG A 96 -26.34 4.82 10.93
N ASP A 97 -26.19 4.16 12.08
CA ASP A 97 -26.13 4.84 13.38
C ASP A 97 -24.71 4.87 13.96
N THR A 98 -23.75 4.24 13.29
CA THR A 98 -22.34 4.26 13.73
C THR A 98 -21.44 5.06 12.80
N PHE A 99 -20.44 5.73 13.38
CA PHE A 99 -19.37 6.37 12.61
C PHE A 99 -18.62 5.37 11.71
N TRP A 100 -18.44 4.14 12.20
CA TRP A 100 -17.84 3.05 11.43
C TRP A 100 -18.63 2.76 10.15
N GLY A 101 -19.97 2.70 10.23
CA GLY A 101 -20.87 2.49 9.10
C GLY A 101 -20.76 3.60 8.04
N THR A 102 -20.71 4.86 8.47
CA THR A 102 -20.49 6.01 7.58
C THR A 102 -19.15 5.92 6.86
N ALA A 103 -18.06 5.63 7.59
CA ALA A 103 -16.74 5.48 7.01
C ALA A 103 -16.66 4.28 6.05
N TRP A 104 -17.26 3.15 6.40
CA TRP A 104 -17.37 1.95 5.55
C TRP A 104 -18.18 2.23 4.28
N THR A 105 -19.27 3.00 4.37
CA THR A 105 -20.08 3.39 3.20
C THR A 105 -19.29 4.26 2.23
N GLY A 106 -18.47 5.19 2.74
CA GLY A 106 -17.52 5.94 1.92
C GLY A 106 -16.50 5.03 1.22
N GLN A 107 -15.98 4.02 1.92
CA GLN A 107 -15.08 3.01 1.34
C GLN A 107 -15.78 2.15 0.28
N LEU A 108 -17.05 1.78 0.48
CA LEU A 108 -17.84 1.07 -0.51
C LEU A 108 -18.02 1.91 -1.79
N ALA A 109 -18.33 3.19 -1.66
CA ALA A 109 -18.41 4.10 -2.81
C ALA A 109 -17.08 4.14 -3.57
N LEU A 110 -15.95 4.25 -2.87
CA LEU A 110 -14.62 4.19 -3.49
C LEU A 110 -14.34 2.83 -4.15
N ALA A 111 -14.77 1.72 -3.55
CA ALA A 111 -14.62 0.38 -4.12
C ALA A 111 -15.42 0.17 -5.41
N LEU A 112 -16.54 0.87 -5.58
CA LEU A 112 -17.31 0.89 -6.83
C LEU A 112 -16.72 1.85 -7.86
N LEU A 113 -16.11 2.96 -7.43
CA LEU A 113 -15.55 4.00 -8.31
C LEU A 113 -14.14 3.66 -8.83
N LEU A 114 -13.29 3.02 -8.03
CA LEU A 114 -11.90 2.76 -8.41
C LEU A 114 -11.75 1.81 -9.63
N PRO A 115 -12.52 0.70 -9.76
CA PRO A 115 -12.41 -0.17 -10.93
C PRO A 115 -12.63 0.53 -12.28
N PRO A 116 -13.72 1.30 -12.52
CA PRO A 116 -13.86 2.00 -13.79
C PRO A 116 -12.77 3.07 -14.01
N LEU A 117 -12.27 3.72 -12.96
CA LEU A 117 -11.15 4.66 -13.09
C LEU A 117 -9.85 3.96 -13.52
N PHE A 118 -9.52 2.80 -12.94
CA PHE A 118 -8.37 2.00 -13.40
C PHE A 118 -8.58 1.40 -14.78
N LEU A 119 -9.83 1.10 -15.18
CA LEU A 119 -10.12 0.71 -16.55
C LEU A 119 -9.83 1.84 -17.55
N LEU A 120 -10.11 3.10 -17.19
CA LEU A 120 -9.72 4.26 -17.99
C LEU A 120 -8.19 4.40 -18.09
N VAL A 121 -7.46 4.14 -16.99
CA VAL A 121 -5.98 4.08 -17.02
C VAL A 121 -5.48 3.00 -17.99
N VAL A 122 -6.06 1.79 -17.93
CA VAL A 122 -5.68 0.68 -18.82
C VAL A 122 -5.99 0.97 -20.28
N ARG A 123 -7.12 1.63 -20.57
CA ARG A 123 -7.53 2.01 -21.93
C ARG A 123 -6.74 3.19 -22.49
N GLY A 124 -6.37 4.14 -21.64
CA GLY A 124 -5.56 5.32 -21.97
C GLY A 124 -4.05 5.12 -21.76
N ALA A 125 -3.57 3.88 -21.69
CA ALA A 125 -2.17 3.58 -21.45
C ALA A 125 -1.27 4.11 -22.58
N GLY A 126 -0.07 4.56 -22.22
CA GLY A 126 0.84 5.31 -23.10
C GLY A 126 0.92 6.80 -22.74
N SER A 127 0.25 7.22 -21.67
CA SER A 127 0.27 8.60 -21.22
C SER A 127 1.64 8.96 -20.67
N SER A 128 2.21 10.06 -21.15
CA SER A 128 3.51 10.56 -20.67
C SER A 128 3.45 10.80 -19.17
N PRO A 129 4.41 10.28 -18.38
CA PRO A 129 4.44 10.57 -16.95
C PRO A 129 4.85 12.03 -16.73
N PRO A 130 4.51 12.58 -15.55
CA PRO A 130 4.92 13.92 -15.16
C PRO A 130 6.44 14.10 -15.26
N GLY A 131 6.91 15.31 -15.51
CA GLY A 131 8.35 15.61 -15.49
C GLY A 131 8.98 15.28 -14.14
N SER A 132 10.19 14.69 -14.12
CA SER A 132 10.86 14.30 -12.86
C SER A 132 11.62 15.43 -12.16
N GLY A 133 11.67 16.61 -12.79
CA GLY A 133 12.39 17.75 -12.29
C GLY A 133 11.94 18.99 -13.05
N ARG A 134 11.06 19.76 -12.43
CA ARG A 134 10.93 21.18 -12.74
C ARG A 134 11.99 21.91 -11.92
N ARG A 135 12.79 22.75 -12.57
CA ARG A 135 13.73 23.66 -11.88
C ARG A 135 12.90 24.58 -10.98
N PRO A 136 13.47 25.13 -9.89
CA PRO A 136 12.78 26.14 -9.07
C PRO A 136 12.18 27.30 -9.88
N ALA A 137 12.77 27.61 -11.05
CA ALA A 137 12.25 28.58 -12.02
C ALA A 137 10.88 28.18 -12.63
N ASP A 138 10.64 26.90 -12.89
CA ASP A 138 9.41 26.41 -13.52
C ASP A 138 8.21 26.36 -12.52
N LEU A 139 8.47 26.58 -11.22
CA LEU A 139 7.44 26.81 -10.19
C LEU A 139 7.02 28.28 -10.12
N ALA A 140 7.83 29.21 -10.64
CA ALA A 140 7.53 30.64 -10.70
C ALA A 140 6.56 30.98 -11.85
N GLU A 141 6.48 30.15 -12.88
CA GLU A 141 5.58 30.33 -14.04
C GLU A 141 4.12 29.95 -13.77
N GLY A 142 3.76 29.59 -12.53
CA GLY A 142 2.36 29.47 -12.09
C GLY A 142 1.58 28.26 -12.62
N GLU A 143 2.20 27.39 -13.42
CA GLU A 143 1.56 26.15 -13.87
C GLU A 143 1.48 25.11 -12.74
N SER A 144 0.26 24.64 -12.43
CA SER A 144 0.03 23.63 -11.40
C SER A 144 0.71 22.30 -11.77
N PRO A 145 1.52 21.70 -10.87
CA PRO A 145 2.14 20.38 -11.09
C PRO A 145 1.14 19.26 -11.36
N LEU A 146 -0.13 19.44 -10.97
CA LEU A 146 -1.21 18.48 -11.21
C LEU A 146 -1.76 18.56 -12.64
N ALA A 147 -1.56 19.67 -13.36
CA ALA A 147 -2.09 19.84 -14.72
C ALA A 147 -1.40 18.93 -15.76
N GLU A 148 -0.17 18.48 -15.50
CA GLU A 148 0.55 17.53 -16.36
C GLU A 148 0.05 16.08 -16.20
N TRP A 149 -0.75 15.79 -15.18
CA TRP A 149 -1.19 14.44 -14.89
C TRP A 149 -2.42 14.06 -15.72
N PRO A 150 -2.44 12.85 -16.31
CA PRO A 150 -3.65 12.34 -16.93
C PRO A 150 -4.80 12.28 -15.89
N GLY A 151 -5.96 12.81 -16.25
CA GLY A 151 -7.14 12.86 -15.38
C GLY A 151 -7.46 11.54 -14.64
N PRO A 152 -7.41 10.36 -15.30
CA PRO A 152 -7.63 9.07 -14.64
C PRO A 152 -6.63 8.77 -13.50
N TRP A 153 -5.37 9.19 -13.65
CA TRP A 153 -4.36 9.01 -12.60
C TRP A 153 -4.55 9.96 -11.42
N LEU A 154 -5.01 11.20 -11.67
CA LEU A 154 -5.39 12.11 -10.59
C LEU A 154 -6.58 11.56 -9.79
N ALA A 155 -7.61 11.09 -10.49
CA ALA A 155 -8.81 10.54 -9.87
C ALA A 155 -8.52 9.27 -9.06
N THR A 156 -7.74 8.34 -9.60
CA THR A 156 -7.32 7.13 -8.87
C THR A 156 -6.41 7.49 -7.69
N GLY A 157 -5.46 8.41 -7.86
CA GLY A 157 -4.60 8.90 -6.78
C GLY A 157 -5.40 9.48 -5.61
N ALA A 158 -6.35 10.37 -5.90
CA ALA A 158 -7.25 10.93 -4.89
C ALA A 158 -8.12 9.85 -4.22
N GLY A 159 -8.71 8.95 -5.01
CA GLY A 159 -9.53 7.86 -4.49
C GLY A 159 -8.76 6.91 -3.57
N VAL A 160 -7.51 6.57 -3.90
CA VAL A 160 -6.65 5.71 -3.08
C VAL A 160 -6.22 6.44 -1.79
N ALA A 161 -5.90 7.74 -1.87
CA ALA A 161 -5.57 8.54 -0.69
C ALA A 161 -6.78 8.64 0.27
N LEU A 162 -7.99 8.85 -0.25
CA LEU A 162 -9.23 8.88 0.52
C LEU A 162 -9.58 7.51 1.10
N LEU A 163 -9.34 6.42 0.36
CA LEU A 163 -9.54 5.05 0.86
C LEU A 163 -8.67 4.79 2.10
N ALA A 164 -7.39 5.14 2.02
CA ALA A 164 -6.45 5.00 3.13
C ALA A 164 -6.81 5.90 4.32
N LEU A 165 -7.29 7.12 4.06
CA LEU A 165 -7.79 8.00 5.12
C LEU A 165 -9.00 7.38 5.80
N GLY A 166 -9.94 6.82 5.03
CA GLY A 166 -11.10 6.11 5.58
C GLY A 166 -10.72 4.91 6.45
N LEU A 167 -9.63 4.21 6.14
CA LEU A 167 -9.10 3.13 6.99
C LEU A 167 -8.47 3.67 8.26
N SER A 168 -7.75 4.80 8.18
CA SER A 168 -7.15 5.47 9.33
C SER A 168 -8.21 6.01 10.30
N LEU A 169 -9.34 6.51 9.77
CA LEU A 169 -10.52 6.90 10.55
C LEU A 169 -11.17 5.71 11.27
N GLN A 170 -10.81 4.48 10.95
CA GLN A 170 -11.35 3.28 11.59
C GLN A 170 -10.26 2.50 12.34
N SER A 171 -9.08 3.10 12.53
CA SER A 171 -7.98 2.52 13.28
C SER A 171 -7.99 2.99 14.73
N HIS A 172 -7.06 2.44 15.54
CA HIS A 172 -6.87 2.87 16.93
C HIS A 172 -6.55 4.36 17.08
N ALA A 173 -6.12 5.04 16.01
CA ALA A 173 -5.92 6.49 16.03
C ALA A 173 -7.17 7.27 16.48
N MET A 174 -8.38 6.77 16.20
CA MET A 174 -9.62 7.41 16.65
C MET A 174 -9.85 7.33 18.17
N SER A 175 -9.27 6.32 18.83
CA SER A 175 -9.35 6.15 20.29
C SER A 175 -8.41 7.07 21.08
N MET A 176 -7.57 7.84 20.39
CA MET A 176 -6.69 8.83 21.02
C MET A 176 -7.47 10.04 21.55
N SER A 177 -6.84 10.76 22.49
CA SER A 177 -7.39 12.00 23.05
C SER A 177 -7.66 13.04 21.93
N PRO A 178 -8.64 13.94 22.09
CA PRO A 178 -8.98 14.93 21.06
C PRO A 178 -7.78 15.76 20.58
N ALA A 179 -6.83 16.08 21.47
CA ALA A 179 -5.63 16.84 21.14
C ALA A 179 -4.61 16.03 20.31
N ALA A 180 -4.46 14.72 20.58
CA ALA A 180 -3.50 13.86 19.89
C ALA A 180 -4.05 13.21 18.61
N ARG A 181 -5.37 13.13 18.48
CA ARG A 181 -6.06 12.42 17.38
C ARG A 181 -5.66 12.91 15.98
N PRO A 182 -5.54 14.22 15.67
CA PRO A 182 -5.16 14.65 14.32
C PRO A 182 -3.77 14.15 13.91
N LEU A 183 -2.82 14.17 14.86
CA LEU A 183 -1.48 13.64 14.64
C LEU A 183 -1.51 12.11 14.47
N GLY A 184 -2.23 11.40 15.33
CA GLY A 184 -2.39 9.94 15.23
C GLY A 184 -2.97 9.50 13.88
N LEU A 185 -4.02 10.16 13.41
CA LEU A 185 -4.63 9.89 12.10
C LEU A 185 -3.67 10.17 10.95
N THR A 186 -2.93 11.27 11.03
CA THR A 186 -1.95 11.65 9.99
C THR A 186 -0.80 10.65 9.93
N LEU A 187 -0.28 10.24 11.08
CA LEU A 187 0.80 9.25 11.15
C LEU A 187 0.34 7.87 10.68
N ASP A 188 -0.87 7.45 11.05
CA ASP A 188 -1.42 6.16 10.62
C ASP A 188 -1.66 6.13 9.11
N TRP A 189 -2.22 7.21 8.56
CA TRP A 189 -2.37 7.39 7.12
C TRP A 189 -1.02 7.40 6.39
N ALA A 190 -0.06 8.18 6.89
CA ALA A 190 1.29 8.28 6.32
C ALA A 190 2.04 6.94 6.39
N HIS A 191 1.90 6.19 7.49
CA HIS A 191 2.43 4.85 7.64
C HIS A 191 1.85 3.94 6.55
N GLN A 192 0.53 3.84 6.43
CA GLN A 192 -0.10 2.98 5.42
C GLN A 192 0.32 3.34 3.98
N MET A 193 0.34 4.64 3.64
CA MET A 193 0.80 5.10 2.32
C MET A 193 2.28 4.82 2.07
N ALA A 194 3.13 4.96 3.08
CA ALA A 194 4.54 4.61 2.98
C ALA A 194 4.76 3.10 2.78
N ALA A 195 3.97 2.22 3.41
CA ALA A 195 4.05 0.78 3.14
C ALA A 195 3.65 0.48 1.70
N GLY A 196 2.59 1.14 1.21
CA GLY A 196 2.13 0.99 -0.17
C GLY A 196 3.19 1.44 -1.17
N ALA A 197 3.82 2.59 -0.92
CA ALA A 197 4.89 3.13 -1.75
C ALA A 197 6.15 2.26 -1.76
N TRP A 198 6.42 1.49 -0.70
CA TRP A 198 7.50 0.50 -0.69
C TRP A 198 7.04 -0.82 -1.33
N VAL A 199 6.21 -1.59 -0.63
CA VAL A 199 5.86 -2.96 -1.01
C VAL A 199 5.00 -3.00 -2.27
N GLY A 200 4.01 -2.11 -2.37
CA GLY A 200 3.13 -2.06 -3.53
C GLY A 200 3.85 -1.64 -4.81
N THR A 201 4.82 -0.72 -4.73
CA THR A 201 5.62 -0.37 -5.92
C THR A 201 6.52 -1.52 -6.37
N ILE A 202 7.01 -2.40 -5.49
CA ILE A 202 7.69 -3.63 -5.89
C ILE A 202 6.77 -4.52 -6.75
N VAL A 203 5.50 -4.67 -6.35
CA VAL A 203 4.49 -5.40 -7.14
C VAL A 203 4.33 -4.76 -8.53
N MET A 204 4.27 -3.42 -8.59
CA MET A 204 4.19 -2.70 -9.87
C MET A 204 5.42 -2.86 -10.74
N VAL A 205 6.63 -2.87 -10.16
CA VAL A 205 7.87 -3.14 -10.91
C VAL A 205 7.83 -4.52 -11.56
N LEU A 206 7.36 -5.53 -10.84
CA LEU A 206 7.22 -6.89 -11.38
C LEU A 206 6.14 -6.97 -12.47
N ALA A 207 5.01 -6.30 -12.26
CA ALA A 207 3.88 -6.26 -13.20
C ALA A 207 4.23 -5.53 -14.50
N ALA A 208 4.88 -4.37 -14.40
CA ALA A 208 5.33 -3.58 -15.55
C ALA A 208 6.40 -4.30 -16.37
N SER A 209 7.19 -5.19 -15.75
CA SER A 209 8.26 -5.92 -16.42
C SER A 209 7.73 -7.10 -17.24
N PRO A 210 8.18 -7.29 -18.50
CA PRO A 210 7.70 -8.36 -19.38
C PRO A 210 7.96 -9.75 -18.81
N ALA A 211 7.08 -10.69 -19.14
CA ALA A 211 7.29 -12.09 -18.81
C ALA A 211 8.62 -12.58 -19.42
N PRO A 212 9.31 -13.55 -18.79
CA PRO A 212 10.55 -14.10 -19.35
C PRO A 212 10.41 -14.65 -20.78
N THR A 213 9.19 -14.98 -21.20
CA THR A 213 8.84 -15.60 -22.48
C THR A 213 8.34 -14.61 -23.53
N ASP A 214 8.32 -13.30 -23.26
CA ASP A 214 7.82 -12.25 -24.16
C ASP A 214 8.84 -11.95 -25.29
N PRO A 215 8.60 -12.35 -26.56
CA PRO A 215 9.61 -12.30 -27.62
C PRO A 215 9.84 -10.91 -28.24
N GLY A 216 9.00 -9.91 -27.92
CA GLY A 216 8.94 -8.64 -28.65
C GLY A 216 9.33 -7.39 -27.85
N GLY A 217 9.76 -7.53 -26.59
CA GLY A 217 10.09 -6.41 -25.70
C GLY A 217 11.59 -6.29 -25.38
N PRO A 218 12.03 -5.16 -24.78
CA PRO A 218 13.38 -5.09 -24.22
C PRO A 218 13.56 -6.20 -23.17
N PRO A 219 14.79 -6.71 -22.99
CA PRO A 219 15.06 -7.80 -22.06
C PRO A 219 14.49 -7.51 -20.67
N ARG A 220 13.75 -8.46 -20.09
CA ARG A 220 13.16 -8.33 -18.73
C ARG A 220 14.20 -7.87 -17.72
N SER A 221 15.42 -8.39 -17.80
CA SER A 221 16.54 -8.04 -16.92
C SER A 221 16.90 -6.55 -17.00
N ARG A 222 16.86 -5.94 -18.19
CA ARG A 222 17.13 -4.51 -18.38
C ARG A 222 16.05 -3.66 -17.73
N LEU A 223 14.77 -3.94 -18.01
CA LEU A 223 13.66 -3.18 -17.43
C LEU A 223 13.60 -3.32 -15.91
N LEU A 224 13.82 -4.51 -15.37
CA LEU A 224 13.90 -4.70 -13.92
C LEU A 224 15.04 -3.87 -13.32
N ALA A 225 16.23 -3.87 -13.94
CA ALA A 225 17.36 -3.10 -13.45
C ALA A 225 17.05 -1.59 -13.43
N LEU A 226 16.51 -1.03 -14.51
CA LEU A 226 16.12 0.38 -14.59
C LEU A 226 15.08 0.76 -13.52
N GLN A 227 14.03 -0.05 -13.37
CA GLN A 227 12.98 0.17 -12.39
C GLN A 227 13.50 0.11 -10.95
N PHE A 228 14.29 -0.92 -10.61
CA PHE A 228 14.84 -1.01 -9.26
C PHE A 228 15.86 0.08 -8.96
N GLN A 229 16.64 0.56 -9.94
CA GLN A 229 17.52 1.72 -9.77
C GLN A 229 16.72 2.99 -9.48
N ALA A 230 15.64 3.25 -10.23
CA ALA A 230 14.75 4.39 -10.02
C ALA A 230 13.96 4.29 -8.70
N PHE A 231 13.70 3.07 -8.21
CA PHE A 231 12.95 2.81 -7.00
C PHE A 231 13.71 3.12 -5.70
N ARG A 232 15.05 2.99 -5.70
CA ARG A 232 15.89 3.14 -4.50
C ARG A 232 15.58 4.37 -3.63
N PRO A 233 15.57 5.61 -4.15
CA PRO A 233 15.30 6.79 -3.32
C PRO A 233 13.88 6.78 -2.74
N LEU A 234 12.89 6.32 -3.52
CA LEU A 234 11.51 6.18 -3.05
C LEU A 234 11.43 5.16 -1.90
N ALA A 235 12.06 3.99 -2.07
CA ALA A 235 12.09 2.95 -1.04
C ALA A 235 12.70 3.46 0.27
N MET A 236 13.81 4.22 0.20
CA MET A 236 14.45 4.78 1.39
C MET A 236 13.54 5.77 2.14
N VAL A 237 12.92 6.71 1.41
CA VAL A 237 12.00 7.69 2.02
C VAL A 237 10.77 7.00 2.59
N ALA A 238 10.19 6.05 1.85
CA ALA A 238 9.03 5.28 2.27
C ALA A 238 9.34 4.46 3.54
N VAL A 239 10.45 3.72 3.58
CA VAL A 239 10.85 2.95 4.77
C VAL A 239 11.15 3.86 5.95
N ALA A 240 11.81 5.01 5.74
CA ALA A 240 12.09 5.96 6.83
C ALA A 240 10.79 6.54 7.42
N LEU A 241 9.85 6.97 6.56
CA LEU A 241 8.56 7.51 6.99
C LEU A 241 7.70 6.45 7.69
N MET A 242 7.67 5.23 7.13
CA MET A 242 7.05 4.04 7.72
C MET A 242 7.54 3.79 9.14
N VAL A 243 8.86 3.68 9.32
CA VAL A 243 9.48 3.40 10.62
C VAL A 243 9.23 4.54 11.60
N PHE A 244 9.39 5.79 11.18
CA PHE A 244 9.15 6.96 12.01
C PHE A 244 7.71 7.03 12.51
N ALA A 245 6.74 6.96 11.59
CA ALA A 245 5.32 7.01 11.95
C ALA A 245 4.91 5.81 12.81
N GLY A 246 5.38 4.61 12.48
CA GLY A 246 5.10 3.40 13.23
C GLY A 246 5.66 3.43 14.65
N THR A 247 6.85 4.01 14.83
CA THR A 247 7.48 4.17 16.16
C THR A 247 6.67 5.10 17.05
N ILE A 248 6.23 6.26 16.53
CA ILE A 248 5.40 7.20 17.30
C ILE A 248 4.05 6.57 17.65
N LEU A 249 3.39 5.92 16.68
CA LEU A 249 2.11 5.24 16.92
C LEU A 249 2.23 4.12 17.96
N ALA A 250 3.31 3.33 17.90
CA ALA A 250 3.58 2.28 18.87
C ALA A 250 3.84 2.84 20.27
N SER A 251 4.58 3.94 20.39
CA SER A 251 4.87 4.57 21.68
C SER A 251 3.60 5.01 22.42
N GLY A 252 2.56 5.42 21.69
CA GLY A 252 1.27 5.79 22.28
C GLY A 252 0.47 4.63 22.89
N HIS A 253 0.88 3.38 22.64
CA HIS A 253 0.23 2.18 23.20
C HIS A 253 0.95 1.61 24.43
N MET A 254 2.16 2.10 24.73
CA MET A 254 3.04 1.55 25.76
C MET A 254 3.06 2.49 26.98
N ALA A 255 3.02 1.90 28.18
CA ALA A 255 3.35 2.60 29.42
C ALA A 255 4.87 2.68 29.62
N GLY A 256 5.62 1.70 29.10
CA GLY A 256 7.08 1.73 29.09
C GLY A 256 7.72 0.69 28.16
N PRO A 257 9.05 0.74 27.95
CA PRO A 257 9.75 -0.16 27.03
C PRO A 257 9.58 -1.65 27.35
N ALA A 258 9.40 -1.99 28.63
CA ALA A 258 9.18 -3.36 29.09
C ALA A 258 7.93 -4.02 28.47
N ASP A 259 6.96 -3.22 28.03
CA ASP A 259 5.72 -3.73 27.44
C ASP A 259 5.98 -4.55 26.17
N LEU A 260 7.10 -4.29 25.45
CA LEU A 260 7.49 -4.99 24.22
C LEU A 260 7.71 -6.50 24.41
N TRP A 261 8.09 -6.95 25.60
CA TRP A 261 8.33 -8.37 25.87
C TRP A 261 7.46 -8.94 26.98
N THR A 262 6.85 -8.09 27.82
CA THR A 262 5.97 -8.53 28.92
C THR A 262 4.51 -8.68 28.49
N THR A 263 4.04 -7.89 27.53
CA THR A 263 2.63 -7.91 27.09
C THR A 263 2.43 -8.74 25.82
N GLU A 264 1.24 -9.29 25.63
CA GLU A 264 0.89 -10.00 24.38
C GLU A 264 0.95 -9.07 23.16
N TRP A 265 0.39 -7.86 23.28
CA TRP A 265 0.45 -6.84 22.25
C TRP A 265 1.89 -6.49 21.85
N GLY A 266 2.76 -6.32 22.85
CA GLY A 266 4.17 -5.99 22.65
C GLY A 266 4.95 -7.12 21.98
N ARG A 267 4.74 -8.37 22.39
CA ARG A 267 5.40 -9.53 21.75
C ARG A 267 5.02 -9.65 20.27
N THR A 268 3.75 -9.43 19.93
CA THR A 268 3.28 -9.42 18.54
C THR A 268 3.89 -8.25 17.76
N LEU A 269 3.99 -7.06 18.37
CA LEU A 269 4.67 -5.92 17.77
C LEU A 269 6.15 -6.22 17.51
N SER A 270 6.86 -6.80 18.49
CA SER A 270 8.28 -7.15 18.36
C SER A 270 8.50 -8.18 17.24
N ALA A 271 7.64 -9.18 17.12
CA ALA A 271 7.68 -10.12 16.00
C ALA A 271 7.48 -9.41 14.65
N LYS A 272 6.48 -8.51 14.56
CA LYS A 272 6.21 -7.70 13.37
C LYS A 272 7.41 -6.84 12.98
N VAL A 273 8.04 -6.18 13.95
CA VAL A 273 9.24 -5.36 13.74
C VAL A 273 10.42 -6.22 13.27
N ALA A 274 10.65 -7.39 13.88
CA ALA A 274 11.73 -8.29 13.47
C ALA A 274 11.57 -8.75 12.01
N VAL A 275 10.35 -9.14 11.61
CA VAL A 275 10.05 -9.53 10.22
C VAL A 275 10.21 -8.34 9.26
N ALA A 276 9.75 -7.14 9.65
CA ALA A 276 9.92 -5.93 8.86
C ALA A 276 11.40 -5.57 8.66
N LEU A 277 12.23 -5.67 9.70
CA LEU A 277 13.67 -5.47 9.62
C LEU A 277 14.35 -6.51 8.72
N ALA A 278 13.91 -7.77 8.76
CA ALA A 278 14.38 -8.79 7.83
C ALA A 278 14.03 -8.43 6.37
N ALA A 279 12.82 -7.95 6.10
CA ALA A 279 12.41 -7.49 4.77
C ALA A 279 13.26 -6.31 4.29
N VAL A 280 13.49 -5.30 5.14
CA VAL A 280 14.40 -4.19 4.84
C VAL A 280 15.83 -4.69 4.56
N GLY A 281 16.33 -5.65 5.34
CA GLY A 281 17.63 -6.28 5.14
C GLY A 281 17.75 -6.97 3.78
N VAL A 282 16.72 -7.71 3.37
CA VAL A 282 16.64 -8.33 2.03
C VAL A 282 16.61 -7.27 0.94
N GLY A 283 15.82 -6.21 1.09
CA GLY A 283 15.76 -5.08 0.16
C GLY A 283 17.12 -4.37 0.02
N ALA A 284 17.81 -4.13 1.13
CA ALA A 284 19.15 -3.54 1.15
C ALA A 284 20.19 -4.44 0.47
N TRP A 285 20.15 -5.75 0.75
CA TRP A 285 20.99 -6.73 0.07
C TRP A 285 20.73 -6.75 -1.44
N ASN A 286 19.46 -6.71 -1.85
CA ASN A 286 19.06 -6.66 -3.26
C ASN A 286 19.57 -5.39 -3.94
N ALA A 287 19.48 -4.23 -3.30
CA ALA A 287 19.99 -2.98 -3.84
C ALA A 287 21.52 -3.00 -4.01
N GLN A 288 22.25 -3.61 -3.09
CA GLN A 288 23.72 -3.66 -3.11
C GLN A 288 24.29 -4.76 -4.01
N ARG A 289 23.63 -5.93 -4.09
CA ARG A 289 24.17 -7.12 -4.76
C ARG A 289 23.25 -7.66 -5.84
N GLY A 290 21.93 -7.68 -5.59
CA GLY A 290 20.94 -8.23 -6.52
C GLY A 290 20.85 -7.43 -7.83
N VAL A 291 20.68 -6.11 -7.75
CA VAL A 291 20.58 -5.23 -8.93
C VAL A 291 21.91 -5.16 -9.70
N PRO A 292 23.09 -4.94 -9.06
CA PRO A 292 24.36 -5.00 -9.79
C PRO A 292 24.64 -6.38 -10.41
N GLY A 293 24.28 -7.46 -9.73
CA GLY A 293 24.39 -8.82 -10.25
C GLY A 293 23.50 -9.06 -11.47
N LEU A 294 22.28 -8.52 -11.47
CA LEU A 294 21.38 -8.54 -12.63
C LEU A 294 21.98 -7.82 -13.83
N VAL A 295 22.52 -6.62 -13.62
CA VAL A 295 23.16 -5.82 -14.69
C VAL A 295 24.37 -6.57 -15.27
N ARG A 296 25.21 -7.17 -14.42
CA ARG A 296 26.43 -7.87 -14.85
C ARG A 296 26.14 -9.18 -15.59
N THR A 297 25.13 -9.94 -15.16
CA THR A 297 24.91 -11.31 -15.65
C THR A 297 23.73 -11.46 -16.59
N GLY A 298 22.83 -10.47 -16.64
CA GLY A 298 21.55 -10.55 -17.34
C GLY A 298 20.55 -11.52 -16.71
N ARG A 299 20.90 -12.25 -15.65
CA ARG A 299 20.06 -13.28 -15.03
C ARG A 299 19.13 -12.68 -13.98
N SER A 300 17.84 -12.68 -14.26
CA SER A 300 16.80 -12.14 -13.37
C SER A 300 16.38 -13.09 -12.24
N ALA A 301 16.66 -14.38 -12.35
CA ALA A 301 16.16 -15.38 -11.39
C ALA A 301 16.63 -15.15 -9.92
N PRO A 302 17.92 -14.84 -9.63
CA PRO A 302 18.36 -14.58 -8.26
C PRO A 302 17.66 -13.37 -7.64
N LEU A 303 17.59 -12.25 -8.37
CA LEU A 303 16.87 -11.06 -7.91
C LEU A 303 15.38 -11.37 -7.70
N SER A 304 14.75 -12.09 -8.63
CA SER A 304 13.32 -12.42 -8.54
C SER A 304 13.00 -13.25 -7.28
N ARG A 305 13.87 -14.20 -6.90
CA ARG A 305 13.71 -14.99 -5.67
C ARG A 305 13.83 -14.13 -4.41
N ALA A 306 14.79 -13.21 -4.39
CA ALA A 306 14.97 -12.33 -3.25
C ALA A 306 13.82 -11.30 -3.13
N VAL A 307 13.29 -10.82 -4.26
CA VAL A 307 12.08 -9.99 -4.28
C VAL A 307 10.85 -10.80 -3.81
N ALA A 308 10.73 -12.07 -4.21
CA ALA A 308 9.67 -12.94 -3.71
C ALA A 308 9.77 -13.15 -2.19
N LEU A 309 10.98 -13.29 -1.65
CA LEU A 309 11.21 -13.33 -0.20
C LEU A 309 10.79 -12.01 0.47
N GLU A 310 11.16 -10.86 -0.09
CA GLU A 310 10.76 -9.53 0.41
C GLU A 310 9.24 -9.38 0.45
N LEU A 311 8.54 -9.77 -0.61
CA LEU A 311 7.07 -9.77 -0.67
C LEU A 311 6.44 -10.79 0.30
N GLY A 312 7.05 -11.97 0.47
CA GLY A 312 6.61 -12.96 1.45
C GLY A 312 6.74 -12.48 2.90
N LEU A 313 7.84 -11.80 3.23
CA LEU A 313 8.05 -11.18 4.53
C LEU A 313 7.06 -10.01 4.75
N ALA A 314 6.81 -9.19 3.73
CA ALA A 314 5.80 -8.14 3.80
C ALA A 314 4.39 -8.71 4.03
N LEU A 315 4.03 -9.81 3.34
CA LEU A 315 2.77 -10.51 3.59
C LEU A 315 2.71 -11.07 5.02
N LEU A 316 3.80 -11.61 5.55
CA LEU A 316 3.87 -12.06 6.94
C LEU A 316 3.67 -10.89 7.93
N VAL A 317 4.21 -9.70 7.65
CA VAL A 317 3.93 -8.48 8.43
C VAL A 317 2.45 -8.13 8.41
N LEU A 318 1.76 -8.28 7.27
CA LEU A 318 0.31 -8.06 7.19
C LEU A 318 -0.48 -9.08 8.00
N VAL A 319 -0.11 -10.36 7.93
CA VAL A 319 -0.73 -11.41 8.74
C VAL A 319 -0.56 -11.12 10.24
N LEU A 320 0.65 -10.78 10.68
CA LEU A 320 0.91 -10.38 12.07
C LEU A 320 0.10 -9.14 12.47
N THR A 321 -0.05 -8.17 11.56
CA THR A 321 -0.88 -6.97 11.78
C THR A 321 -2.36 -7.35 11.93
N ALA A 322 -2.85 -8.28 11.12
CA ALA A 322 -4.23 -8.75 11.20
C ALA A 322 -4.51 -9.51 12.51
N LEU A 323 -3.54 -10.27 13.01
CA LEU A 323 -3.62 -11.00 14.28
C LEU A 323 -3.49 -10.09 15.50
N GLN A 324 -2.79 -8.95 15.39
CA GLN A 324 -2.55 -8.04 16.52
C GLN A 324 -3.82 -7.34 17.03
N VAL A 325 -4.94 -7.46 16.34
CA VAL A 325 -6.18 -6.73 16.65
C VAL A 325 -7.13 -7.53 17.58
N THR A 326 -6.59 -8.42 18.42
CA THR A 326 -7.34 -9.17 19.45
C THR A 326 -6.37 -9.40 20.62
N PRO A 327 -6.60 -8.94 21.88
CA PRO A 327 -7.84 -8.98 22.69
C PRO A 327 -8.30 -7.60 23.25
N PRO A 328 -9.43 -7.54 24.00
CA PRO A 328 -9.96 -6.29 24.61
C PRO A 328 -8.93 -5.68 25.56
N GLN A 329 -8.77 -4.35 25.51
CA GLN A 329 -8.11 -3.67 26.63
C GLN A 329 -9.00 -3.87 27.87
N PRO A 330 -8.45 -4.37 29.00
CA PRO A 330 -9.20 -4.30 30.25
C PRO A 330 -9.57 -2.84 30.51
N PRO A 331 -10.78 -2.56 31.03
CA PRO A 331 -11.20 -1.19 31.29
C PRO A 331 -10.10 -0.50 32.10
N ARG A 332 -9.62 0.63 31.60
CA ARG A 332 -8.73 1.51 32.35
C ARG A 332 -9.54 2.01 33.53
N GLY A 333 -9.37 1.39 34.69
CA GLY A 333 -9.95 1.88 35.93
C GLY A 333 -9.26 3.20 36.27
N HIS A 334 -9.97 4.31 36.07
CA HIS A 334 -9.82 5.57 36.78
C HIS A 334 -11.17 6.27 36.80
#